data_AF-A0A3F2S1Z7-F1
#
_entry.id   AF-A0A3F2S1Z7-F1
#
_cell.length_a   1.000
_cell.length_b   1.000
_cell.length_c   1.000
_cell.angle_alpha   90.00
_cell.angle_beta   90.00
_cell.angle_gamma   90.00
#
_symmetry.space_group_name_H-M   'P 1'
#
loop_
_entity.id
_entity.type
_entity.pdbx_description
1 polymer ?
#
loop_
_entity_poly.entity_id
_entity_poly.type
_entity_poly.pdbx_seq_one_letter_code
_entity_poly.pdbx_strand_id
1 'polypeptide(L)'
;MGVSLIRELRCLGNQEIIDVCTEILAEKGPKNLFLGEKKKAQAFQNYWIKPLALYHTKLKEVILLDGDAVLLRDPAAIRAMSGYVRTGTTFFKDRVARMNKFLNKKTDDGKPYIRHLVDSFPYKKLGLEGPAPSEQLRNTFAYRGDTGHEMDSSMVLVDKTRAGKAMDVLKELIFATRFQLTFSWGDKEAFWLAFELAHQDYFFSPWGLSLLESVPNNDLKAHPESMCGSMAHFLPTENETDASELLYVNGKALLEPFPAGVEKTLKGKRSRMFNLNPTHLTPRYRHSDFDLNSAKSFECMDNLGSVPLPHYFFNRLLRRRFHYFAAETTVYEALDQCPEQLE
;
A
#
# COMPACT_ATOMS: atom_id res chain seq x y z
N MET A 1 4.42 -14.90 -7.04
CA MET A 1 4.00 -13.46 -7.22
C MET A 1 5.15 -12.46 -7.24
N GLY A 2 5.90 -12.26 -6.14
CA GLY A 2 6.99 -11.26 -6.13
C GLY A 2 8.04 -11.48 -7.22
N VAL A 3 8.45 -12.73 -7.45
CA VAL A 3 9.36 -13.11 -8.55
C VAL A 3 8.84 -12.67 -9.92
N SER A 4 7.54 -12.86 -10.19
CA SER A 4 6.97 -12.45 -11.47
C SER A 4 6.93 -10.93 -11.61
N LEU A 5 6.77 -10.16 -10.52
CA LEU A 5 6.85 -8.70 -10.58
C LEU A 5 8.28 -8.24 -10.81
N ILE A 6 9.25 -8.81 -10.09
CA ILE A 6 10.67 -8.51 -10.29
C ILE A 6 11.04 -8.68 -11.77
N ARG A 7 10.58 -9.75 -12.42
CA ARG A 7 10.83 -10.01 -13.84
C ARG A 7 10.18 -8.97 -14.75
N GLU A 8 8.95 -8.59 -14.47
CA GLU A 8 8.30 -7.49 -15.19
C GLU A 8 9.05 -6.16 -15.03
N LEU A 9 9.57 -5.88 -13.83
CA LEU A 9 10.41 -4.71 -13.57
C LEU A 9 11.79 -4.81 -14.24
N ARG A 10 12.30 -6.01 -14.56
CA ARG A 10 13.52 -6.15 -15.39
C ARG A 10 13.31 -5.62 -16.81
N CYS A 11 12.08 -5.72 -17.34
CA CYS A 11 11.73 -5.05 -18.59
C CYS A 11 11.80 -3.51 -18.49
N LEU A 12 11.83 -2.96 -17.28
CA LEU A 12 12.07 -1.53 -17.00
C LEU A 12 13.52 -1.24 -16.58
N GLY A 13 14.44 -2.20 -16.77
CA GLY A 13 15.87 -2.02 -16.51
C GLY A 13 16.34 -2.41 -15.10
N ASN A 14 15.55 -3.12 -14.30
CA ASN A 14 16.01 -3.62 -12.99
C ASN A 14 17.10 -4.71 -13.14
N GLN A 15 18.22 -4.57 -12.42
CA GLN A 15 19.40 -5.45 -12.57
C GLN A 15 19.73 -6.27 -11.32
N GLU A 16 19.21 -5.94 -10.14
CA GLU A 16 19.68 -6.52 -8.87
C GLU A 16 18.54 -7.08 -8.02
N ILE A 17 18.82 -8.17 -7.29
CA ILE A 17 17.94 -8.72 -6.26
C ILE A 17 18.69 -8.64 -4.94
N ILE A 18 18.13 -7.91 -3.98
CA ILE A 18 18.71 -7.71 -2.66
C ILE A 18 17.83 -8.38 -1.61
N ASP A 19 18.39 -9.33 -0.86
CA ASP A 19 17.78 -9.81 0.38
C ASP A 19 18.29 -8.95 1.55
N VAL A 20 17.45 -7.97 1.91
CA VAL A 20 17.74 -6.99 2.96
C VAL A 20 18.05 -7.65 4.31
N CYS A 21 17.37 -8.76 4.64
CA CYS A 21 17.63 -9.45 5.91
C CYS A 21 19.03 -10.08 5.93
N THR A 22 19.41 -10.74 4.83
CA THR A 22 20.73 -11.36 4.69
C THR A 22 21.83 -10.30 4.68
N GLU A 23 21.63 -9.19 3.96
CA GLU A 23 22.60 -8.08 3.90
C GLU A 23 22.85 -7.47 5.29
N ILE A 24 21.78 -7.14 6.04
CA ILE A 24 21.91 -6.59 7.40
C ILE A 24 22.57 -7.58 8.37
N LEU A 25 22.28 -8.88 8.26
CA LEU A 25 22.89 -9.90 9.12
C LEU A 25 24.40 -10.03 8.89
N ALA A 26 24.87 -9.76 7.67
CA ALA A 26 26.29 -9.79 7.32
C ALA A 26 27.08 -8.57 7.84
N GLU A 27 26.40 -7.47 8.17
CA GLU A 27 27.02 -6.27 8.73
C GLU A 27 27.60 -6.51 10.14
N LYS A 28 28.55 -5.66 10.54
CA LYS A 28 29.20 -5.69 11.85
C LYS A 28 28.86 -4.45 12.69
N GLY A 29 28.85 -4.63 14.02
CA GLY A 29 28.66 -3.53 14.96
C GLY A 29 27.29 -2.84 14.79
N PRO A 30 27.22 -1.51 14.92
CA PRO A 30 25.95 -0.75 14.87
C PRO A 30 25.19 -0.83 13.54
N LYS A 31 25.86 -1.23 12.45
CA LYS A 31 25.23 -1.42 11.13
C LYS A 31 24.38 -2.69 11.07
N ASN A 32 24.68 -3.69 11.90
CA ASN A 32 23.84 -4.86 12.05
C ASN A 32 22.61 -4.50 12.89
N LEU A 33 21.53 -4.10 12.23
CA LEU A 33 20.29 -3.68 12.91
C LEU A 33 19.65 -4.80 13.74
N PHE A 34 19.99 -6.06 13.46
CA PHE A 34 19.52 -7.22 14.21
C PHE A 34 20.45 -7.60 15.36
N LEU A 35 21.59 -6.93 15.52
CA LEU A 35 22.64 -7.26 16.49
C LEU A 35 23.09 -8.73 16.39
N GLY A 36 23.06 -9.30 15.17
CA GLY A 36 23.36 -10.71 14.93
C GLY A 36 22.26 -11.72 15.31
N GLU A 37 21.11 -11.26 15.83
CA GLU A 37 20.03 -12.13 16.25
C GLU A 37 19.12 -12.55 15.09
N LYS A 38 19.24 -13.82 14.66
CA LYS A 38 18.39 -14.39 13.59
C LYS A 38 16.89 -14.27 13.88
N LYS A 39 16.47 -14.37 15.16
CA LYS A 39 15.06 -14.22 15.55
C LYS A 39 14.51 -12.83 15.24
N LYS A 40 15.32 -11.78 15.40
CA LYS A 40 14.94 -10.40 15.02
C LYS A 40 14.76 -10.28 13.51
N ALA A 41 15.66 -10.86 12.72
CA ALA A 41 15.52 -10.90 11.26
C ALA A 41 14.25 -11.65 10.82
N GLN A 42 13.95 -12.80 11.44
CA GLN A 42 12.72 -13.57 11.17
C GLN A 42 11.44 -12.77 11.44
N ALA A 43 11.43 -11.85 12.41
CA ALA A 43 10.29 -10.97 12.68
C ALA A 43 9.99 -9.97 11.54
N PHE A 44 10.89 -9.84 10.56
CA PHE A 44 10.70 -9.05 9.34
C PHE A 44 10.33 -9.89 8.11
N GLN A 45 10.26 -11.23 8.20
CA GLN A 45 9.82 -12.10 7.09
C GLN A 45 8.29 -12.06 6.88
N ASN A 46 7.75 -10.87 6.72
CA ASN A 46 6.34 -10.53 6.53
C ASN A 46 6.25 -9.09 5.98
N TYR A 47 5.08 -8.44 6.05
CA TYR A 47 4.85 -7.06 5.59
C TYR A 47 5.92 -6.05 6.05
N TRP A 48 6.46 -6.21 7.26
CA TRP A 48 7.45 -5.30 7.83
C TRP A 48 8.81 -5.30 7.07
N ILE A 49 9.03 -6.22 6.13
CA ILE A 49 10.21 -6.18 5.24
C ILE A 49 10.26 -4.89 4.42
N LYS A 50 9.11 -4.33 4.03
CA LYS A 50 9.04 -3.11 3.21
C LYS A 50 9.63 -1.88 3.92
N PRO A 51 9.19 -1.51 5.14
CA PRO A 51 9.81 -0.38 5.84
C PRO A 51 11.25 -0.67 6.26
N LEU A 52 11.63 -1.92 6.52
CA LEU A 52 13.03 -2.28 6.73
C LEU A 52 13.87 -2.00 5.49
N ALA A 53 13.39 -2.40 4.30
CA ALA A 53 14.05 -2.13 3.03
C ALA A 53 14.19 -0.63 2.75
N LEU A 54 13.13 0.16 3.01
CA LEU A 54 13.18 1.62 2.88
C LEU A 54 14.20 2.25 3.82
N TYR A 55 14.25 1.82 5.09
CA TYR A 55 15.24 2.32 6.04
C TYR A 55 16.67 1.96 5.62
N HIS A 56 16.91 0.68 5.29
CA HIS A 56 18.24 0.14 5.01
C HIS A 56 18.86 0.63 3.70
N THR A 57 18.07 0.74 2.63
CA THR A 57 18.61 1.09 1.30
C THR A 57 19.29 2.46 1.28
N LYS A 58 20.34 2.61 0.47
CA LYS A 58 21.03 3.89 0.25
C LYS A 58 20.43 4.70 -0.90
N LEU A 59 19.41 4.17 -1.58
CA LEU A 59 18.71 4.87 -2.65
C LEU A 59 18.09 6.16 -2.14
N LYS A 60 18.14 7.21 -2.96
CA LYS A 60 17.56 8.52 -2.63
C LYS A 60 16.04 8.49 -2.81
N GLU A 61 15.59 8.13 -4.00
CA GLU A 61 14.18 8.05 -4.34
C GLU A 61 13.77 6.58 -4.47
N VAL A 62 12.84 6.15 -3.61
CA VAL A 62 12.41 4.76 -3.49
C VAL A 62 10.94 4.65 -3.85
N ILE A 63 10.60 3.67 -4.68
CA ILE A 63 9.23 3.21 -4.91
C ILE A 63 9.16 1.78 -4.39
N LEU A 64 8.33 1.54 -3.39
CA LEU A 64 7.97 0.20 -2.92
C LEU A 64 6.68 -0.24 -3.60
N LEU A 65 6.62 -1.51 -4.00
CA LEU A 65 5.46 -2.11 -4.64
C LEU A 65 5.13 -3.45 -3.98
N ASP A 66 3.85 -3.75 -3.84
CA ASP A 66 3.41 -5.10 -3.52
C ASP A 66 3.59 -6.05 -4.70
N GLY A 67 3.92 -7.31 -4.38
CA GLY A 67 4.21 -8.33 -5.40
C GLY A 67 3.00 -8.74 -6.25
N ASP A 68 1.79 -8.37 -5.84
CA ASP A 68 0.51 -8.58 -6.54
C ASP A 68 -0.09 -7.30 -7.11
N ALA A 69 0.73 -6.25 -7.28
CA ALA A 69 0.37 -5.10 -8.10
C ALA A 69 0.39 -5.43 -9.60
N VAL A 70 -0.55 -4.84 -10.34
CA VAL A 70 -0.58 -4.74 -11.80
C VAL A 70 -0.48 -3.25 -12.14
N LEU A 71 0.61 -2.84 -12.77
CA LEU A 71 0.85 -1.45 -13.15
C LEU A 71 0.18 -1.15 -14.50
N LEU A 72 -0.52 -0.02 -14.56
CA LEU A 72 -1.17 0.48 -15.78
C LEU A 72 -0.46 1.72 -16.35
N ARG A 73 0.32 2.38 -15.51
CA ARG A 73 1.24 3.47 -15.85
C ARG A 73 2.61 3.18 -15.25
N ASP A 74 3.64 3.78 -15.81
CA ASP A 74 4.96 3.80 -15.19
C ASP A 74 4.88 4.53 -13.84
N PRO A 75 5.14 3.86 -12.70
CA PRO A 75 5.08 4.49 -11.38
C PRO A 75 6.12 5.61 -11.20
N ALA A 76 7.19 5.64 -12.01
CA ALA A 76 8.15 6.74 -11.98
C ALA A 76 7.53 8.09 -12.39
N ALA A 77 6.43 8.09 -13.16
CA ALA A 77 5.73 9.30 -13.55
C ALA A 77 5.21 10.11 -12.35
N ILE A 78 4.97 9.46 -11.20
CA ILE A 78 4.53 10.11 -9.97
C ILE A 78 5.58 11.10 -9.45
N ARG A 79 6.87 10.89 -9.76
CA ARG A 79 7.95 11.79 -9.32
C ARG A 79 7.81 13.20 -9.90
N ALA A 80 7.16 13.34 -11.05
CA ALA A 80 6.89 14.63 -11.68
C ALA A 80 5.61 15.30 -11.16
N MET A 81 4.82 14.62 -10.32
CA MET A 81 3.56 15.16 -9.82
C MET A 81 3.79 16.12 -8.66
N SER A 82 2.94 17.15 -8.58
CA SER A 82 3.04 18.24 -7.62
C SER A 82 3.18 17.77 -6.17
N GLY A 83 2.39 16.78 -5.74
CA GLY A 83 2.46 16.24 -4.38
C GLY A 83 3.83 15.66 -4.01
N TYR A 84 4.44 14.89 -4.91
CA TYR A 84 5.79 14.33 -4.74
C TYR A 84 6.87 15.40 -4.86
N VAL A 85 6.75 16.32 -5.82
CA VAL A 85 7.70 17.43 -5.99
C VAL A 85 7.75 18.32 -4.75
N ARG A 86 6.61 18.57 -4.10
CA ARG A 86 6.57 19.36 -2.86
C ARG A 86 7.16 18.63 -1.66
N THR A 87 6.70 17.41 -1.40
CA THR A 87 6.95 16.74 -0.10
C THR A 87 7.98 15.62 -0.16
N GLY A 88 8.30 15.12 -1.35
CA GLY A 88 9.11 13.93 -1.55
C GLY A 88 8.40 12.64 -1.16
N THR A 89 7.10 12.67 -0.94
CA THR A 89 6.33 11.46 -0.64
C THR A 89 5.10 11.37 -1.51
N THR A 90 4.60 10.16 -1.69
CA THR A 90 3.23 9.93 -2.19
C THR A 90 2.71 8.65 -1.56
N PHE A 91 1.64 8.80 -0.77
CA PHE A 91 0.93 7.73 -0.10
C PHE A 91 -0.51 7.64 -0.61
N PHE A 92 -1.11 6.45 -0.54
CA PHE A 92 -2.47 6.21 -1.01
C PHE A 92 -3.40 5.85 0.15
N LYS A 93 -4.67 6.22 0.03
CA LYS A 93 -5.66 5.96 1.08
C LYS A 93 -6.15 4.52 1.03
N ASP A 94 -6.29 3.86 2.17
CA ASP A 94 -6.93 2.54 2.26
C ASP A 94 -8.47 2.70 2.22
N ARG A 95 -9.18 1.57 2.26
CA ARG A 95 -10.61 1.51 2.44
C ARG A 95 -11.03 2.21 3.72
N VAL A 96 -12.02 3.08 3.58
CA VAL A 96 -12.64 3.75 4.71
C VAL A 96 -13.64 2.79 5.35
N ALA A 97 -13.30 2.27 6.53
CA ALA A 97 -14.19 1.37 7.26
C ALA A 97 -14.11 1.58 8.76
N ARG A 98 -15.29 1.61 9.39
CA ARG A 98 -15.41 1.66 10.84
C ARG A 98 -14.87 0.38 11.46
N MET A 99 -13.84 0.53 12.28
CA MET A 99 -13.29 -0.59 13.04
C MET A 99 -12.62 -0.11 14.32
N ASN A 100 -12.85 -0.85 15.41
CA ASN A 100 -12.15 -0.67 16.68
C ASN A 100 -10.91 -1.58 16.72
N LYS A 101 -9.99 -1.35 15.79
CA LYS A 101 -8.71 -2.07 15.66
C LYS A 101 -7.62 -1.09 15.22
N PHE A 102 -6.37 -1.51 15.40
CA PHE A 102 -5.20 -0.78 14.90
C PHE A 102 -5.15 0.66 15.41
N LEU A 103 -5.14 1.68 14.55
CA LEU A 103 -5.08 3.08 14.96
C LEU A 103 -6.24 3.49 15.88
N ASN A 104 -7.41 2.87 15.71
CA ASN A 104 -8.61 3.17 16.48
C ASN A 104 -8.87 2.18 17.62
N LYS A 105 -7.98 1.20 17.83
CA LYS A 105 -8.06 0.37 19.04
C LYS A 105 -7.92 1.28 20.25
N LYS A 106 -8.74 1.09 21.26
CA LYS A 106 -8.65 1.84 22.52
C LYS A 106 -7.60 1.22 23.45
N THR A 107 -6.83 2.06 24.11
CA THR A 107 -6.04 1.73 25.31
C THR A 107 -6.97 1.46 26.49
N ASP A 108 -6.41 1.01 27.61
CA ASP A 108 -7.18 0.71 28.83
C ASP A 108 -7.89 1.95 29.40
N ASP A 109 -7.31 3.14 29.21
CA ASP A 109 -7.92 4.44 29.53
C ASP A 109 -8.88 4.97 28.45
N GLY A 110 -9.21 4.14 27.45
CA GLY A 110 -10.22 4.44 26.43
C GLY A 110 -9.75 5.31 25.26
N LYS A 111 -8.47 5.67 25.22
CA LYS A 111 -7.89 6.55 24.19
C LYS A 111 -7.56 5.76 22.90
N PRO A 112 -7.90 6.26 21.70
CA PRO A 112 -7.48 5.64 20.45
C PRO A 112 -5.96 5.53 20.35
N TYR A 113 -5.45 4.41 19.84
CA TYR A 113 -4.02 4.13 19.70
C TYR A 113 -3.28 5.21 18.93
N ILE A 114 -3.86 5.82 17.89
CA ILE A 114 -3.23 6.92 17.17
C ILE A 114 -2.96 8.13 18.07
N ARG A 115 -3.92 8.51 18.92
CA ARG A 115 -3.75 9.63 19.85
C ARG A 115 -2.77 9.26 20.96
N HIS A 116 -2.85 8.03 21.46
CA HIS A 116 -1.87 7.54 22.44
C HIS A 116 -0.46 7.58 21.85
N LEU A 117 -0.27 7.06 20.63
CA LEU A 117 1.01 7.04 19.93
C LEU A 117 1.56 8.45 19.75
N VAL A 118 0.76 9.38 19.23
CA VAL A 118 1.19 10.78 19.05
C VAL A 118 1.61 11.41 20.38
N ASP A 119 0.86 11.19 21.45
CA ASP A 119 1.14 11.83 22.73
C ASP A 119 2.30 11.19 23.51
N SER A 120 2.52 9.87 23.36
CA SER A 120 3.54 9.12 24.11
C SER A 120 4.80 8.81 23.32
N PHE A 121 4.86 9.17 22.03
CA PHE A 121 6.03 8.91 21.19
C PHE A 121 7.31 9.52 21.81
N PRO A 122 8.46 8.83 21.81
CA PRO A 122 9.67 9.31 22.48
C PRO A 122 10.41 10.39 21.66
N TYR A 123 9.77 11.54 21.40
CA TYR A 123 10.34 12.65 20.60
C TYR A 123 11.73 13.07 21.08
N LYS A 124 11.92 13.23 22.40
CA LYS A 124 13.20 13.63 23.01
C LYS A 124 14.34 12.66 22.70
N LYS A 125 14.06 11.34 22.63
CA LYS A 125 15.06 10.31 22.29
C LYS A 125 15.64 10.53 20.90
N LEU A 126 14.83 11.06 19.98
CA LEU A 126 15.21 11.34 18.61
C LEU A 126 15.58 12.82 18.40
N GLY A 127 15.66 13.62 19.46
CA GLY A 127 15.93 15.06 19.37
C GLY A 127 14.85 15.82 18.61
N LEU A 128 13.58 15.47 18.85
CA LEU A 128 12.39 16.14 18.35
C LEU A 128 11.64 16.79 19.52
N GLU A 129 10.91 17.85 19.23
CA GLU A 129 9.92 18.44 20.13
C GLU A 129 8.55 17.78 19.89
N GLY A 130 7.63 17.84 20.87
CA GLY A 130 6.31 17.26 20.72
C GLY A 130 5.65 16.89 22.06
N PRO A 131 4.39 16.44 22.02
CA PRO A 131 3.57 16.16 20.82
C PRO A 131 3.10 17.42 20.09
N ALA A 132 3.00 17.38 18.76
CA ALA A 132 2.50 18.48 17.93
C ALA A 132 1.81 17.93 16.66
N PRO A 133 0.60 17.33 16.77
CA PRO A 133 -0.09 16.77 15.61
C PRO A 133 -0.29 17.82 14.52
N SER A 134 -0.13 17.44 13.26
CA SER A 134 -0.37 18.32 12.11
C SER A 134 -1.87 18.57 11.89
N GLU A 135 -2.21 19.60 11.12
CA GLU A 135 -3.60 19.81 10.68
C GLU A 135 -4.08 18.64 9.80
N GLN A 136 -3.20 18.14 8.93
CA GLN A 136 -3.47 16.99 8.08
C GLN A 136 -3.82 15.75 8.90
N LEU A 137 -3.06 15.43 9.96
CA LEU A 137 -3.37 14.34 10.87
C LEU A 137 -4.72 14.55 11.56
N ARG A 138 -4.98 15.75 12.10
CA ARG A 138 -6.24 16.06 12.80
C ARG A 138 -7.48 15.83 11.93
N ASN A 139 -7.34 16.01 10.62
CA ASN A 139 -8.43 15.85 9.65
C ASN A 139 -8.62 14.39 9.16
N THR A 140 -7.74 13.46 9.53
CA THR A 140 -7.90 12.04 9.18
C THR A 140 -9.10 11.39 9.87
N PHE A 141 -9.69 10.37 9.24
CA PHE A 141 -10.77 9.59 9.86
C PHE A 141 -10.25 8.82 11.09
N ALA A 142 -9.02 8.31 11.02
CA ALA A 142 -8.41 7.57 12.11
C ALA A 142 -8.16 8.44 13.35
N TYR A 143 -7.66 9.68 13.19
CA TYR A 143 -7.42 10.57 14.34
C TYR A 143 -8.72 11.05 14.99
N ARG A 144 -9.79 11.19 14.21
CA ARG A 144 -11.15 11.45 14.72
C ARG A 144 -11.74 10.25 15.47
N GLY A 145 -11.22 9.05 15.26
CA GLY A 145 -11.66 7.81 15.90
C GLY A 145 -12.70 7.06 15.08
N ASP A 146 -12.81 7.34 13.78
CA ASP A 146 -13.81 6.75 12.89
C ASP A 146 -13.31 5.44 12.27
N THR A 147 -12.04 5.38 11.86
CA THR A 147 -11.45 4.25 11.11
C THR A 147 -10.19 3.72 11.78
N GLY A 148 -9.88 2.43 11.58
CA GLY A 148 -8.67 1.81 12.15
C GLY A 148 -7.40 1.96 11.30
N HIS A 149 -7.54 2.48 10.08
CA HIS A 149 -6.48 2.57 9.08
C HIS A 149 -6.66 3.84 8.24
N GLU A 150 -5.56 4.28 7.65
CA GLU A 150 -5.55 5.40 6.70
C GLU A 150 -4.86 5.05 5.39
N MET A 151 -3.79 4.25 5.43
CA MET A 151 -2.88 4.09 4.29
C MET A 151 -2.96 2.70 3.65
N ASP A 152 -3.06 2.69 2.32
CA ASP A 152 -2.68 1.54 1.49
C ASP A 152 -1.17 1.59 1.22
N SER A 153 -0.45 0.50 1.48
CA SER A 153 0.99 0.39 1.22
C SER A 153 1.31 -0.45 -0.02
N SER A 154 0.31 -0.73 -0.87
CA SER A 154 0.53 -1.42 -2.14
C SER A 154 1.52 -0.69 -3.05
N MET A 155 1.58 0.64 -2.94
CA MET A 155 2.63 1.48 -3.50
C MET A 155 3.03 2.56 -2.50
N VAL A 156 4.34 2.77 -2.29
CA VAL A 156 4.88 3.81 -1.40
C VAL A 156 6.01 4.52 -2.11
N LEU A 157 5.94 5.85 -2.20
CA LEU A 157 7.01 6.66 -2.77
C LEU A 157 7.63 7.55 -1.72
N VAL A 158 8.96 7.52 -1.60
CA VAL A 158 9.73 8.33 -0.64
C VAL A 158 11.04 8.81 -1.27
N ASP A 159 11.30 10.10 -1.18
CA ASP A 159 12.60 10.72 -1.36
C ASP A 159 13.26 10.91 0.02
N LYS A 160 14.23 10.04 0.30
CA LYS A 160 14.96 10.03 1.57
C LYS A 160 15.80 11.28 1.78
N THR A 161 16.13 12.05 0.73
CA THR A 161 16.89 13.29 0.87
C THR A 161 16.07 14.43 1.47
N ARG A 162 14.74 14.33 1.40
CA ARG A 162 13.78 15.28 1.96
C ARG A 162 13.08 14.77 3.22
N ALA A 163 13.46 13.58 3.71
CA ALA A 163 12.75 12.90 4.79
C ALA A 163 13.09 13.41 6.20
N GLY A 164 14.03 14.35 6.37
CA GLY A 164 14.44 14.85 7.69
C GLY A 164 14.75 13.71 8.66
N LYS A 165 14.08 13.68 9.82
CA LYS A 165 14.18 12.59 10.82
C LYS A 165 13.18 11.44 10.62
N ALA A 166 12.38 11.45 9.55
CA ALA A 166 11.36 10.42 9.33
C ALA A 166 11.96 9.01 9.22
N MET A 167 13.17 8.84 8.69
CA MET A 167 13.80 7.51 8.66
C MET A 167 14.23 7.03 10.05
N ASP A 168 14.66 7.92 10.94
CA ASP A 168 14.96 7.57 12.33
C ASP A 168 13.69 7.23 13.11
N VAL A 169 12.61 7.98 12.88
CA VAL A 169 11.29 7.68 13.42
C VAL A 169 10.77 6.34 12.89
N LEU A 170 10.89 6.08 11.58
CA LEU A 170 10.50 4.80 10.98
C LEU A 170 11.23 3.64 11.64
N LYS A 171 12.53 3.78 11.90
CA LYS A 171 13.31 2.80 12.64
C LYS A 171 12.74 2.54 14.04
N GLU A 172 12.41 3.59 14.80
CA GLU A 172 11.79 3.45 16.12
C GLU A 172 10.46 2.71 16.03
N LEU A 173 9.62 3.08 15.05
CA LEU A 173 8.32 2.45 14.82
C LEU A 173 8.45 0.94 14.55
N ILE A 174 9.41 0.53 13.70
CA ILE A 174 9.56 -0.87 13.29
C ILE A 174 10.45 -1.72 14.22
N PHE A 175 11.29 -1.13 15.06
CA PHE A 175 12.13 -1.89 16.00
C PHE A 175 11.65 -1.85 17.44
N ALA A 176 10.84 -0.87 17.84
CA ALA A 176 10.35 -0.74 19.20
C ALA A 176 8.81 -0.65 19.25
N THR A 177 8.22 0.38 18.65
CA THR A 177 6.79 0.71 18.85
C THR A 177 5.86 -0.41 18.41
N ARG A 178 6.10 -1.05 17.25
CA ARG A 178 5.20 -2.10 16.73
C ARG A 178 5.06 -3.32 17.66
N PHE A 179 6.02 -3.55 18.53
CA PHE A 179 5.99 -4.67 19.49
C PHE A 179 5.20 -4.34 20.75
N GLN A 180 4.97 -3.05 21.02
CA GLN A 180 4.20 -2.56 22.16
C GLN A 180 2.76 -2.19 21.74
N LEU A 181 2.61 -1.63 20.54
CA LEU A 181 1.35 -1.16 19.99
C LEU A 181 1.10 -1.81 18.63
N THR A 182 0.02 -2.58 18.54
CA THR A 182 -0.47 -3.09 17.25
C THR A 182 -1.23 -1.98 16.51
N PHE A 183 -0.54 -0.92 16.10
CA PHE A 183 -1.14 0.28 15.51
C PHE A 183 -1.51 0.11 14.02
N SER A 184 -1.06 -0.95 13.35
CA SER A 184 -1.21 -1.13 11.91
C SER A 184 -1.52 -2.58 11.54
N TRP A 185 -2.23 -2.79 10.43
CA TRP A 185 -2.31 -4.09 9.78
C TRP A 185 -1.04 -4.26 8.96
N GLY A 186 -0.06 -4.99 9.51
CA GLY A 186 1.27 -5.05 8.91
C GLY A 186 1.96 -3.69 8.99
N ASP A 187 2.61 -3.29 7.92
CA ASP A 187 3.50 -2.14 7.83
C ASP A 187 2.82 -0.80 7.47
N LYS A 188 1.57 -0.84 7.00
CA LYS A 188 0.96 0.21 6.20
C LYS A 188 0.98 1.60 6.83
N GLU A 189 0.64 1.71 8.11
CA GLU A 189 0.59 3.02 8.77
C GLU A 189 1.99 3.56 9.13
N ALA A 190 3.02 2.72 9.14
CA ALA A 190 4.34 3.11 9.64
C ALA A 190 5.03 4.16 8.76
N PHE A 191 4.74 4.17 7.45
CA PHE A 191 5.37 5.10 6.51
C PHE A 191 4.95 6.54 6.78
N TRP A 192 3.65 6.83 6.73
CA TRP A 192 3.17 8.20 6.91
C TRP A 192 3.30 8.66 8.37
N LEU A 193 3.12 7.77 9.35
CA LEU A 193 3.36 8.08 10.75
C LEU A 193 4.82 8.47 11.01
N ALA A 194 5.76 7.91 10.24
CA ALA A 194 7.15 8.28 10.38
C ALA A 194 7.40 9.74 10.00
N PHE A 195 6.70 10.26 8.98
CA PHE A 195 6.78 11.66 8.58
C PHE A 195 6.03 12.57 9.56
N GLU A 196 4.81 12.19 9.94
CA GLU A 196 3.98 12.94 10.90
C GLU A 196 4.70 13.12 12.25
N LEU A 197 5.21 12.04 12.85
CA LEU A 197 5.90 12.10 14.14
C LEU A 197 7.29 12.75 14.05
N ALA A 198 7.86 12.87 12.84
CA ALA A 198 9.11 13.60 12.59
C ALA A 198 8.87 15.09 12.28
N HIS A 199 7.62 15.56 12.30
CA HIS A 199 7.20 16.90 11.89
C HIS A 199 7.71 17.25 10.48
N GLN A 200 7.61 16.28 9.56
CA GLN A 200 7.95 16.45 8.15
C GLN A 200 6.69 16.44 7.31
N ASP A 201 6.62 17.32 6.31
CA ASP A 201 5.50 17.33 5.38
C ASP A 201 5.43 16.00 4.60
N TYR A 202 4.21 15.52 4.37
CA TYR A 202 3.95 14.34 3.55
C TYR A 202 2.67 14.50 2.73
N PHE A 203 2.62 13.79 1.61
CA PHE A 203 1.51 13.87 0.68
C PHE A 203 0.76 12.55 0.59
N PHE A 204 -0.53 12.61 0.89
CA PHE A 204 -1.49 11.59 0.49
C PHE A 204 -2.14 12.01 -0.83
N SER A 205 -2.32 11.04 -1.73
CA SER A 205 -3.26 11.20 -2.84
C SER A 205 -4.60 11.69 -2.30
N PRO A 206 -5.21 12.73 -2.92
CA PRO A 206 -6.50 13.25 -2.46
C PRO A 206 -7.66 12.31 -2.83
N TRP A 207 -7.40 11.29 -3.64
CA TRP A 207 -8.38 10.34 -4.12
C TRP A 207 -8.56 9.18 -3.15
N GLY A 208 -9.81 8.78 -2.96
CA GLY A 208 -10.13 7.55 -2.25
C GLY A 208 -9.66 6.31 -3.02
N LEU A 209 -9.64 5.19 -2.33
CA LEU A 209 -9.39 3.89 -2.93
C LEU A 209 -10.55 3.51 -3.86
N SER A 210 -10.27 2.88 -4.99
CA SER A 210 -11.30 2.28 -5.85
C SER A 210 -11.28 0.76 -5.75
N LEU A 211 -12.42 0.12 -6.01
CA LEU A 211 -12.51 -1.34 -6.04
C LEU A 211 -12.80 -1.83 -7.45
N LEU A 212 -12.08 -2.89 -7.84
CA LEU A 212 -12.29 -3.61 -9.08
C LEU A 212 -13.45 -4.61 -8.91
N GLU A 213 -14.27 -4.77 -9.95
CA GLU A 213 -15.30 -5.81 -10.07
C GLU A 213 -14.69 -7.23 -9.95
N SER A 214 -14.54 -7.75 -8.73
CA SER A 214 -13.88 -9.04 -8.49
C SER A 214 -14.86 -10.18 -8.22
N VAL A 215 -16.13 -9.86 -7.96
CA VAL A 215 -17.18 -10.85 -7.69
C VAL A 215 -17.73 -11.39 -9.03
N PRO A 216 -17.66 -12.70 -9.29
CA PRO A 216 -18.12 -13.29 -10.56
C PRO A 216 -19.65 -13.44 -10.59
N ASN A 217 -20.16 -14.12 -11.64
CA ASN A 217 -21.58 -14.51 -11.78
C ASN A 217 -22.57 -13.34 -11.85
N ASN A 218 -22.27 -12.33 -12.67
CA ASN A 218 -23.12 -11.17 -12.95
C ASN A 218 -23.43 -10.29 -11.72
N ASP A 219 -22.52 -10.22 -10.74
CA ASP A 219 -22.68 -9.36 -9.56
C ASP A 219 -22.87 -7.89 -9.95
N LEU A 220 -22.10 -7.39 -10.93
CA LEU A 220 -22.25 -6.04 -11.48
C LEU A 220 -23.67 -5.74 -11.98
N LYS A 221 -24.34 -6.72 -12.59
CA LYS A 221 -25.73 -6.55 -13.06
C LYS A 221 -26.72 -6.46 -11.89
N ALA A 222 -26.46 -7.20 -10.82
CA ALA A 222 -27.29 -7.18 -9.62
C ALA A 222 -27.01 -5.96 -8.72
N HIS A 223 -25.78 -5.46 -8.75
CA HIS A 223 -25.27 -4.39 -7.88
C HIS A 223 -24.47 -3.35 -8.68
N PRO A 224 -25.09 -2.61 -9.62
CA PRO A 224 -24.37 -1.70 -10.52
C PRO A 224 -23.69 -0.53 -9.81
N GLU A 225 -24.17 -0.18 -8.62
CA GLU A 225 -23.70 0.93 -7.78
C GLU A 225 -22.72 0.51 -6.67
N SER A 226 -22.43 -0.80 -6.54
CA SER A 226 -21.56 -1.33 -5.50
C SER A 226 -20.43 -2.17 -6.09
N MET A 227 -19.18 -1.81 -5.80
CA MET A 227 -18.01 -2.59 -6.23
C MET A 227 -17.37 -3.28 -5.04
N CYS A 228 -17.07 -4.58 -5.18
CA CYS A 228 -16.35 -5.36 -4.18
C CYS A 228 -15.15 -6.05 -4.82
N GLY A 229 -13.96 -5.94 -4.22
CA GLY A 229 -12.82 -6.64 -4.79
C GLY A 229 -11.42 -6.14 -4.47
N SER A 230 -10.56 -6.31 -5.47
CA SER A 230 -9.17 -5.87 -5.49
C SER A 230 -9.09 -4.34 -5.48
N MET A 231 -8.03 -3.81 -4.89
CA MET A 231 -7.83 -2.37 -4.71
C MET A 231 -7.31 -1.75 -6.01
N ALA A 232 -7.65 -0.48 -6.24
CA ALA A 232 -7.29 0.26 -7.42
C ALA A 232 -7.03 1.72 -7.04
N HIS A 233 -6.01 2.32 -7.65
CA HIS A 233 -5.68 3.73 -7.42
C HIS A 233 -5.51 4.45 -8.75
N PHE A 234 -6.09 5.65 -8.82
CA PHE A 234 -5.88 6.60 -9.90
C PHE A 234 -4.61 7.41 -9.68
N LEU A 235 -4.13 8.07 -10.74
CA LEU A 235 -3.05 9.05 -10.63
C LEU A 235 -3.38 10.09 -9.55
N PRO A 236 -2.42 10.42 -8.67
CA PRO A 236 -2.64 11.31 -7.53
C PRO A 236 -2.58 12.79 -7.93
N THR A 237 -3.24 13.17 -9.03
CA THR A 237 -3.34 14.56 -9.44
C THR A 237 -4.22 15.35 -8.48
N GLU A 238 -3.88 16.60 -8.19
CA GLU A 238 -4.64 17.39 -7.22
C GLU A 238 -5.85 18.10 -7.85
N ASN A 239 -5.80 18.39 -9.15
CA ASN A 239 -6.87 19.04 -9.88
C ASN A 239 -7.97 18.03 -10.28
N GLU A 240 -9.22 18.36 -9.98
CA GLU A 240 -10.37 17.49 -10.23
C GLU A 240 -10.71 17.36 -11.70
N THR A 241 -10.37 18.38 -12.48
CA THR A 241 -10.64 18.41 -13.92
C THR A 241 -9.63 17.59 -14.73
N ASP A 242 -8.52 17.18 -14.14
CA ASP A 242 -7.56 16.29 -14.80
C ASP A 242 -8.20 14.95 -15.11
N ALA A 243 -7.74 14.29 -16.18
CA ALA A 243 -8.25 12.98 -16.56
C ALA A 243 -8.10 11.95 -15.42
N SER A 244 -9.15 11.16 -15.20
CA SER A 244 -9.16 10.04 -14.25
C SER A 244 -8.36 8.86 -14.81
N GLU A 245 -7.04 8.98 -14.85
CA GLU A 245 -6.13 7.92 -15.32
C GLU A 245 -5.84 6.89 -14.22
N LEU A 246 -6.08 5.61 -14.52
CA LEU A 246 -5.85 4.52 -13.58
C LEU A 246 -4.35 4.19 -13.51
N LEU A 247 -3.77 4.22 -12.30
CA LEU A 247 -2.33 4.04 -12.07
C LEU A 247 -1.97 2.56 -11.89
N TYR A 248 -2.61 1.90 -10.92
CA TYR A 248 -2.37 0.49 -10.61
C TYR A 248 -3.61 -0.16 -9.99
N VAL A 249 -3.65 -1.48 -10.07
CA VAL A 249 -4.53 -2.32 -9.25
C VAL A 249 -3.70 -3.28 -8.40
N ASN A 250 -4.17 -3.59 -7.20
CA ASN A 250 -3.52 -4.51 -6.27
C ASN A 250 -4.52 -5.56 -5.78
N GLY A 251 -4.14 -6.83 -5.91
CA GLY A 251 -4.89 -7.90 -5.30
C GLY A 251 -4.40 -9.28 -5.72
N LYS A 252 -4.11 -10.12 -4.74
CA LYS A 252 -3.71 -11.52 -4.94
C LYS A 252 -4.66 -12.30 -5.87
N ALA A 253 -5.97 -12.07 -5.73
CA ALA A 253 -7.02 -12.70 -6.53
C ALA A 253 -7.07 -12.21 -7.99
N LEU A 254 -6.24 -11.25 -8.40
CA LEU A 254 -6.05 -10.92 -9.80
C LEU A 254 -5.19 -11.97 -10.51
N LEU A 255 -4.25 -12.59 -9.80
CA LEU A 255 -3.22 -13.46 -10.37
C LEU A 255 -3.44 -14.92 -10.02
N GLU A 256 -3.91 -15.20 -8.80
CA GLU A 256 -4.14 -16.55 -8.31
C GLU A 256 -5.64 -16.79 -8.08
N PRO A 257 -6.28 -17.77 -8.75
CA PRO A 257 -7.70 -18.06 -8.58
C PRO A 257 -8.12 -18.43 -7.16
N PHE A 258 -7.22 -19.09 -6.42
CA PHE A 258 -7.50 -19.60 -5.09
C PHE A 258 -6.43 -19.13 -4.11
N PRO A 259 -6.37 -17.83 -3.82
CA PRO A 259 -5.26 -17.22 -3.08
C PRO A 259 -5.11 -17.72 -1.64
N ALA A 260 -6.17 -18.35 -1.11
CA ALA A 260 -6.21 -18.99 0.21
C ALA A 260 -6.47 -20.51 0.13
N GLY A 261 -6.38 -21.11 -1.06
CA GLY A 261 -6.85 -22.45 -1.37
C GLY A 261 -8.33 -22.50 -1.77
N VAL A 262 -8.73 -23.57 -2.47
CA VAL A 262 -10.08 -23.69 -3.08
C VAL A 262 -11.19 -23.53 -2.06
N GLU A 263 -11.17 -24.32 -0.99
CA GLU A 263 -12.25 -24.33 0.00
C GLU A 263 -12.46 -22.97 0.68
N LYS A 264 -11.36 -22.33 1.12
CA LYS A 264 -11.40 -21.02 1.79
C LYS A 264 -11.79 -19.90 0.84
N THR A 265 -11.53 -20.05 -0.45
CA THR A 265 -11.92 -19.06 -1.47
C THR A 265 -13.41 -19.15 -1.78
N LEU A 266 -13.94 -20.38 -1.91
CA LEU A 266 -15.37 -20.61 -2.16
C LEU A 266 -16.26 -20.17 -0.99
N LYS A 267 -15.79 -20.35 0.25
CA LYS A 267 -16.44 -19.83 1.47
C LYS A 267 -15.94 -18.41 1.84
N GLY A 268 -15.21 -17.79 0.93
CA GLY A 268 -14.32 -16.68 1.20
C GLY A 268 -14.98 -15.31 1.13
N LYS A 269 -14.12 -14.32 1.35
CA LYS A 269 -14.42 -12.90 1.28
C LYS A 269 -14.64 -12.46 -0.17
N ARG A 270 -15.62 -11.60 -0.43
CA ARG A 270 -15.87 -10.96 -1.75
C ARG A 270 -14.63 -10.25 -2.27
N SER A 271 -13.87 -9.63 -1.37
CA SER A 271 -12.59 -8.98 -1.69
C SER A 271 -11.49 -9.90 -2.25
N ARG A 272 -11.69 -11.23 -2.23
CA ARG A 272 -10.69 -12.24 -2.66
C ARG A 272 -11.22 -13.18 -3.74
N MET A 273 -12.34 -12.83 -4.36
CA MET A 273 -12.89 -13.61 -5.45
C MET A 273 -12.09 -13.35 -6.73
N PHE A 274 -11.95 -14.41 -7.54
CA PHE A 274 -11.25 -14.35 -8.81
C PHE A 274 -12.24 -14.06 -9.93
N ASN A 275 -12.15 -12.87 -10.52
CA ASN A 275 -12.82 -12.55 -11.77
C ASN A 275 -11.83 -12.74 -12.93
N LEU A 276 -12.20 -13.58 -13.89
CA LEU A 276 -11.37 -13.84 -15.06
C LEU A 276 -11.29 -12.61 -15.97
N ASN A 277 -12.39 -11.87 -16.11
CA ASN A 277 -12.48 -10.72 -16.99
C ASN A 277 -13.23 -9.57 -16.31
N PRO A 278 -12.62 -8.90 -15.31
CA PRO A 278 -13.22 -7.73 -14.70
C PRO A 278 -13.36 -6.62 -15.74
N THR A 279 -14.49 -5.92 -15.72
CA THR A 279 -14.83 -4.92 -16.75
C THR A 279 -15.00 -3.52 -16.17
N HIS A 280 -15.30 -3.42 -14.87
CA HIS A 280 -15.60 -2.15 -14.21
C HIS A 280 -14.80 -1.96 -12.91
N LEU A 281 -14.75 -0.71 -12.46
CA LEU A 281 -14.23 -0.31 -11.16
C LEU A 281 -15.03 0.86 -10.58
N THR A 282 -14.82 1.13 -9.29
CA THR A 282 -15.34 2.33 -8.63
C THR A 282 -14.75 3.59 -9.29
N PRO A 283 -15.58 4.57 -9.67
CA PRO A 283 -15.13 5.86 -10.21
C PRO A 283 -14.16 6.57 -9.24
N ARG A 284 -13.30 7.43 -9.78
CA ARG A 284 -12.43 8.28 -8.96
C ARG A 284 -13.28 9.25 -8.14
N TYR A 285 -13.03 9.33 -6.83
CA TYR A 285 -13.75 10.23 -5.92
C TYR A 285 -12.80 10.82 -4.87
N ARG A 286 -13.12 12.01 -4.34
CA ARG A 286 -12.35 12.65 -3.27
C ARG A 286 -12.50 11.88 -1.97
N HIS A 287 -11.38 11.55 -1.33
CA HIS A 287 -11.41 10.83 -0.06
C HIS A 287 -12.14 11.62 1.05
N SER A 288 -12.03 12.95 1.05
CA SER A 288 -12.74 13.85 1.98
C SER A 288 -14.25 13.76 1.90
N ASP A 289 -14.78 13.39 0.73
CA ASP A 289 -16.20 13.44 0.42
C ASP A 289 -16.87 12.09 0.70
N PHE A 290 -16.10 11.10 1.18
CA PHE A 290 -16.60 9.77 1.49
C PHE A 290 -17.59 9.82 2.67
N ASP A 291 -18.83 9.38 2.42
CA ASP A 291 -19.81 9.18 3.48
C ASP A 291 -19.51 7.89 4.26
N LEU A 292 -18.98 8.04 5.47
CA LEU A 292 -18.73 6.93 6.39
C LEU A 292 -19.96 6.04 6.66
N ASN A 293 -21.18 6.57 6.53
CA ASN A 293 -22.41 5.80 6.75
C ASN A 293 -22.77 4.88 5.58
N SER A 294 -22.24 5.14 4.39
CA SER A 294 -22.44 4.28 3.23
C SER A 294 -21.63 2.97 3.33
N ALA A 295 -20.54 2.96 4.09
CA ALA A 295 -19.67 1.80 4.26
C ALA A 295 -20.34 0.67 5.08
N LYS A 296 -21.06 -0.22 4.41
CA LYS A 296 -21.71 -1.38 5.06
C LYS A 296 -20.74 -2.52 5.35
N SER A 297 -19.68 -2.64 4.55
CA SER A 297 -18.67 -3.68 4.73
C SER A 297 -17.28 -3.15 4.40
N PHE A 298 -16.25 -3.80 4.94
CA PHE A 298 -14.86 -3.52 4.57
C PHE A 298 -14.50 -3.99 3.15
N GLU A 299 -15.36 -4.79 2.51
CA GLU A 299 -15.02 -5.50 1.27
C GLU A 299 -15.58 -4.83 0.02
N CYS A 300 -16.54 -3.94 0.21
CA CYS A 300 -17.31 -3.32 -0.85
C CYS A 300 -17.40 -1.81 -0.62
N MET A 301 -17.52 -1.07 -1.72
CA MET A 301 -17.84 0.34 -1.76
C MET A 301 -19.24 0.48 -2.33
N ASP A 302 -20.17 0.84 -1.45
CA ASP A 302 -21.58 0.93 -1.78
C ASP A 302 -21.95 2.35 -2.24
N ASN A 303 -22.81 2.44 -3.26
CA ASN A 303 -23.38 3.69 -3.77
C ASN A 303 -22.34 4.69 -4.33
N LEU A 304 -21.23 4.21 -4.88
CA LEU A 304 -20.24 5.04 -5.57
C LEU A 304 -20.28 4.90 -7.09
N GLY A 305 -21.17 4.05 -7.61
CA GLY A 305 -21.29 3.79 -9.03
C GLY A 305 -20.17 2.91 -9.58
N SER A 306 -20.15 2.81 -10.90
CA SER A 306 -19.15 2.06 -11.65
C SER A 306 -18.80 2.75 -12.97
N VAL A 307 -17.53 2.65 -13.36
CA VAL A 307 -17.04 3.07 -14.68
C VAL A 307 -16.31 1.92 -15.36
N PRO A 308 -16.28 1.87 -16.70
CA PRO A 308 -15.53 0.85 -17.42
C PRO A 308 -14.02 0.99 -17.16
N LEU A 309 -13.33 -0.15 -17.12
CA LEU A 309 -11.88 -0.18 -17.10
C LEU A 309 -11.30 0.33 -18.43
N PRO A 310 -10.08 0.89 -18.41
CA PRO A 310 -9.38 1.25 -19.65
C PRO A 310 -9.22 0.03 -20.57
N HIS A 311 -9.36 0.21 -21.88
CA HIS A 311 -9.30 -0.87 -22.86
C HIS A 311 -8.00 -1.70 -22.79
N TYR A 312 -6.88 -1.07 -22.41
CA TYR A 312 -5.58 -1.72 -22.26
C TYR A 312 -5.42 -2.50 -20.94
N PHE A 313 -6.36 -2.39 -19.99
CA PHE A 313 -6.29 -3.05 -18.69
C PHE A 313 -6.15 -4.56 -18.83
N PHE A 314 -6.98 -5.18 -19.67
CA PHE A 314 -7.01 -6.63 -19.84
C PHE A 314 -5.67 -7.16 -20.37
N ASN A 315 -5.04 -6.44 -21.28
CA ASN A 315 -3.71 -6.78 -21.81
C ASN A 315 -2.65 -6.75 -20.71
N ARG A 316 -2.67 -5.73 -19.84
CA ARG A 316 -1.75 -5.63 -18.69
C ARG A 316 -1.98 -6.77 -17.68
N LEU A 317 -3.24 -7.08 -17.38
CA LEU A 317 -3.61 -8.18 -16.48
C LEU A 317 -3.17 -9.54 -17.05
N LEU A 318 -3.41 -9.80 -18.33
CA LEU A 318 -2.98 -11.03 -18.99
C LEU A 318 -1.46 -11.20 -18.96
N ARG A 319 -0.70 -10.15 -19.26
CA ARG A 319 0.77 -10.16 -19.14
C ARG A 319 1.20 -10.51 -17.71
N ARG A 320 0.59 -9.87 -16.72
CA ARG A 320 0.88 -10.14 -15.30
C ARG A 320 0.58 -11.59 -14.92
N ARG A 321 -0.55 -12.14 -15.38
CA ARG A 321 -0.93 -13.55 -15.17
C ARG A 321 0.01 -14.52 -15.87
N PHE A 322 0.46 -14.19 -17.08
CA PHE A 322 1.42 -15.00 -17.83
C PHE A 322 2.76 -15.08 -17.09
N HIS A 323 3.31 -13.95 -16.65
CA HIS A 323 4.53 -13.96 -15.84
C HIS A 323 4.34 -14.69 -14.51
N TYR A 324 3.18 -14.56 -13.87
CA TYR A 324 2.87 -15.32 -12.66
C TYR A 324 2.88 -16.82 -12.94
N PHE A 325 2.15 -17.26 -13.97
CA PHE A 325 2.09 -18.66 -14.38
C PHE A 325 3.47 -19.25 -14.73
N ALA A 326 4.29 -18.52 -15.49
CA ALA A 326 5.65 -18.92 -15.83
C ALA A 326 6.53 -19.09 -14.58
N ALA A 327 6.40 -18.20 -13.58
CA ALA A 327 7.12 -18.32 -12.31
C ALA A 327 6.67 -19.53 -11.49
N GLU A 328 5.36 -19.80 -11.42
CA GLU A 328 4.79 -20.95 -10.68
C GLU A 328 5.07 -22.30 -11.37
N THR A 329 5.23 -22.31 -12.69
CA THR A 329 5.52 -23.52 -13.48
C THR A 329 7.01 -23.71 -13.81
N THR A 330 7.89 -22.84 -13.29
CA THR A 330 9.33 -22.85 -13.54
C THR A 330 9.75 -22.70 -15.02
N VAL A 331 8.85 -22.21 -15.88
CA VAL A 331 9.12 -21.93 -17.29
C VAL A 331 9.71 -20.52 -17.43
N TYR A 332 10.94 -20.35 -16.95
CA TYR A 332 11.53 -19.02 -16.81
C TYR A 332 11.84 -18.30 -18.14
N GLU A 333 11.99 -19.03 -19.24
CA GLU A 333 12.20 -18.46 -20.59
C GLU A 333 11.06 -17.50 -20.99
N ALA A 334 9.83 -17.80 -20.56
CA ALA A 334 8.67 -16.95 -20.76
C ALA A 334 8.73 -15.61 -19.98
N LEU A 335 9.60 -15.51 -18.98
CA LEU A 335 9.80 -14.29 -18.17
C LEU A 335 10.84 -13.34 -18.75
N ASP A 336 11.66 -13.82 -19.69
CA ASP A 336 12.70 -13.01 -20.34
C ASP A 336 12.18 -12.32 -21.60
N GLN A 337 10.96 -12.65 -22.03
CA GLN A 337 10.26 -11.94 -23.08
C GLN A 337 9.65 -10.64 -22.54
N CYS A 338 10.18 -9.51 -23.00
CA CYS A 338 9.59 -8.19 -22.81
C CYS A 338 8.95 -7.74 -24.12
N PRO A 339 7.83 -8.35 -24.57
CA PRO A 339 7.19 -7.91 -25.82
C PRO A 339 6.92 -6.41 -25.71
N GLU A 340 7.35 -5.67 -26.73
CA GLU A 340 7.25 -4.22 -26.77
C GLU A 340 5.82 -3.78 -26.48
N GLN A 341 5.70 -2.63 -25.82
CA GLN A 341 4.40 -2.01 -25.62
C GLN A 341 3.85 -1.69 -27.01
N LEU A 342 2.90 -2.49 -27.49
CA LEU A 342 2.01 -2.04 -28.55
C LEU A 342 1.23 -0.87 -27.93
N GLU A 343 1.64 0.35 -28.29
CA GLU A 343 1.00 1.61 -27.91
C GLU A 343 -0.48 1.64 -28.30
#